data_AF-A0A1G5G863-F1
#
_entry.id   AF-A0A1G5G863-F1
#
_cell.length_a   1.000
_cell.length_b   1.000
_cell.length_c   1.000
_cell.angle_alpha   90.00
_cell.angle_beta   90.00
_cell.angle_gamma   90.00
#
_symmetry.space_group_name_H-M   'P 1'
#
loop_
_entity.id
_entity.type
_entity.pdbx_description
1 polymer ?
#
loop_
_entity_poly.entity_id
_entity_poly.type
_entity_poly.pdbx_seq_one_letter_code
_entity_poly.pdbx_strand_id
1 'polypeptide(L)'
;MDITKEQVKRQLEVLTKIKELFAGQEKEVILRGIELVKKILQFEGETVCVDCAEKLYDLLDNDDYGLVILQEQEESEKRLAAFNCAIDSIAISSRYAYELAGQIYFPEPIEMVSEDTFIHLNIELEKLNI
;
A
#
# COMPACT_ATOMS: atom_id res chain seq x y z
N MET A 1 -14.03 -8.92 -3.86
CA MET A 1 -14.58 -7.56 -3.85
C MET A 1 -13.75 -6.78 -4.83
N ASP A 2 -14.36 -6.20 -5.86
CA ASP A 2 -13.60 -5.48 -6.88
C ASP A 2 -13.16 -4.12 -6.32
N ILE A 3 -11.86 -3.82 -6.40
CA ILE A 3 -11.34 -2.52 -5.95
C ILE A 3 -11.54 -1.51 -7.08
N THR A 4 -12.11 -0.36 -6.75
CA THR A 4 -12.36 0.71 -7.74
C THR A 4 -11.17 1.65 -7.86
N LYS A 5 -11.07 2.32 -9.00
CA LYS A 5 -10.05 3.36 -9.24
C LYS A 5 -10.13 4.49 -8.20
N GLU A 6 -11.33 4.89 -7.79
CA GLU A 6 -11.58 5.89 -6.76
C GLU A 6 -11.03 5.46 -5.39
N GLN A 7 -11.18 4.18 -5.03
CA GLN A 7 -10.57 3.65 -3.80
C GLN A 7 -9.04 3.68 -3.86
N VAL A 8 -8.44 3.48 -5.03
CA VAL A 8 -6.97 3.59 -5.20
C VAL A 8 -6.49 5.04 -5.18
N LYS A 9 -7.26 6.00 -5.72
CA LYS A 9 -6.98 7.43 -5.55
C LYS A 9 -6.94 7.82 -4.07
N ARG A 10 -7.86 7.28 -3.27
CA ARG A 10 -7.85 7.45 -1.81
C ARG A 10 -6.56 6.92 -1.17
N GLN A 11 -6.05 5.76 -1.61
CA GLN A 11 -4.78 5.24 -1.09
C GLN A 11 -3.61 6.16 -1.42
N LEU A 12 -3.59 6.76 -2.62
CA LEU A 12 -2.59 7.77 -2.97
C LEU A 12 -2.64 8.98 -2.04
N GLU A 13 -3.83 9.47 -1.71
CA GLU A 13 -4.02 10.58 -0.77
C GLU A 13 -3.53 10.22 0.64
N VAL A 14 -3.88 9.02 1.13
CA VAL A 14 -3.43 8.51 2.42
C VAL A 14 -1.91 8.46 2.49
N LEU A 15 -1.26 7.75 1.54
CA LEU A 15 0.20 7.65 1.48
C LEU A 15 0.86 9.02 1.43
N THR A 16 0.29 9.95 0.64
CA THR A 16 0.80 11.33 0.52
C THR A 16 0.71 12.11 1.83
N LYS A 17 -0.33 11.88 2.64
CA LYS A 17 -0.48 12.52 3.96
C LYS A 17 0.48 11.92 4.99
N ILE A 18 0.55 10.59 5.07
CA ILE A 18 1.33 9.91 6.13
C ILE A 18 2.83 9.94 5.88
N LYS A 19 3.30 10.16 4.64
CA LYS A 19 4.75 10.13 4.30
C LYS A 19 5.63 11.03 5.17
N GLU A 20 5.08 12.11 5.72
CA GLU A 20 5.84 13.06 6.57
C GLU A 20 6.04 12.53 8.00
N LEU A 21 5.36 11.45 8.38
CA LEU A 21 5.55 10.74 9.64
C LEU A 21 6.75 9.77 9.61
N PHE A 22 7.30 9.52 8.42
CA PHE A 22 8.41 8.61 8.19
C PHE A 22 9.69 9.38 7.89
N ALA A 23 10.84 8.74 8.13
CA ALA A 23 12.15 9.29 7.81
C ALA A 23 13.08 8.21 7.25
N GLY A 24 14.16 8.63 6.60
CA GLY A 24 15.16 7.71 6.03
C GLY A 24 14.54 6.68 5.08
N GLN A 25 14.93 5.42 5.27
CA GLN A 25 14.53 4.29 4.41
C GLN A 25 13.01 4.11 4.33
N GLU A 26 12.30 4.23 5.45
CA GLU A 26 10.84 4.13 5.48
C GLU A 26 10.19 5.15 4.55
N LYS A 27 10.63 6.42 4.63
CA LYS A 27 10.10 7.48 3.78
C LYS A 27 10.39 7.21 2.31
N GLU A 28 11.56 6.67 1.99
CA GLU A 28 11.91 6.28 0.62
C GLU A 28 10.98 5.18 0.09
N VAL A 29 10.67 4.16 0.91
CA VAL A 29 9.72 3.09 0.57
C VAL A 29 8.32 3.67 0.32
N ILE A 30 7.83 4.55 1.19
CA ILE A 30 6.53 5.23 1.00
C ILE A 30 6.50 6.07 -0.28
N LEU A 31 7.57 6.81 -0.57
CA LEU A 31 7.67 7.61 -1.80
C LEU A 31 7.65 6.74 -3.06
N ARG A 32 8.34 5.60 -3.06
CA ARG A 32 8.26 4.61 -4.16
C ARG A 32 6.85 4.06 -4.31
N GLY A 33 6.17 3.75 -3.20
CA GLY A 33 4.76 3.34 -3.21
C GLY A 33 3.87 4.39 -3.87
N ILE A 34 4.00 5.67 -3.49
CA ILE A 34 3.28 6.80 -4.09
C ILE A 34 3.51 6.87 -5.61
N GLU A 35 4.75 6.70 -6.08
CA GLU A 35 5.08 6.73 -7.51
C GLU A 35 4.43 5.57 -8.28
N LEU A 36 4.45 4.36 -7.71
CA LEU A 36 3.83 3.18 -8.32
C LEU A 36 2.30 3.33 -8.38
N VAL A 37 1.67 3.78 -7.29
CA VAL A 37 0.22 4.04 -7.26
C VAL A 37 -0.16 5.11 -8.28
N LYS A 38 0.64 6.18 -8.43
CA LYS A 38 0.42 7.18 -9.49
C LYS A 38 0.50 6.57 -10.88
N LYS A 39 1.48 5.69 -11.14
CA LYS A 39 1.62 5.00 -12.43
C LYS A 39 0.40 4.15 -12.73
N ILE A 40 -0.08 3.35 -11.77
CA ILE A 40 -1.30 2.55 -11.90
C ILE A 40 -2.51 3.43 -12.27
N LEU A 41 -2.66 4.59 -11.60
CA LEU A 41 -3.78 5.50 -11.87
C LEU A 41 -3.69 6.21 -13.24
N GLN A 42 -2.48 6.40 -13.76
CA GLN A 42 -2.21 7.10 -15.02
C GLN A 42 -2.22 6.18 -16.24
N PHE A 43 -1.79 4.93 -16.09
CA PHE A 43 -1.57 3.99 -17.19
C PHE A 43 -2.40 2.74 -17.00
N GLU A 44 -3.46 2.60 -17.81
CA GLU A 44 -4.30 1.40 -17.86
C GLU A 44 -3.76 0.49 -18.98
N GLY A 45 -2.87 -0.44 -18.63
CA GLY A 45 -2.34 -1.43 -19.55
C GLY A 45 -1.74 -2.63 -18.81
N GLU A 46 -2.10 -3.84 -19.23
CA GLU A 46 -1.86 -5.09 -18.48
C GLU A 46 -0.40 -5.24 -18.01
N THR A 47 0.58 -5.06 -18.91
CA THR A 47 2.01 -5.21 -18.56
C THR A 47 2.49 -4.19 -17.51
N VAL A 48 2.06 -2.92 -17.62
CA VAL A 48 2.44 -1.89 -16.64
C VAL A 48 1.81 -2.16 -15.29
N CYS A 49 0.58 -2.67 -15.27
CA CYS A 49 -0.13 -3.03 -14.06
C CYS A 49 0.53 -4.21 -13.32
N VAL A 50 0.95 -5.28 -14.03
CA VAL A 50 1.69 -6.41 -13.41
C VAL A 50 2.98 -5.92 -12.76
N ASP A 51 3.82 -5.20 -13.50
CA ASP A 51 5.09 -4.68 -12.99
C ASP A 51 4.91 -3.80 -11.75
N CYS A 52 3.85 -3.00 -11.72
CA CYS A 52 3.54 -2.16 -10.57
C CYS A 52 3.01 -2.98 -9.39
N ALA A 53 2.21 -4.03 -9.65
CA ALA A 53 1.65 -4.89 -8.62
C ALA A 53 2.74 -5.67 -7.87
N GLU A 54 3.67 -6.28 -8.61
CA GLU A 54 4.83 -7.00 -8.07
C GLU A 54 5.76 -6.06 -7.28
N LYS A 55 6.05 -4.87 -7.84
CA LYS A 55 6.87 -3.88 -7.13
C LYS A 55 6.20 -3.36 -5.86
N LEU A 56 4.88 -3.16 -5.87
CA LEU A 56 4.15 -2.78 -4.66
C LEU A 56 4.19 -3.89 -3.61
N TYR A 57 4.07 -5.16 -4.02
CA TYR A 57 4.18 -6.29 -3.11
C TYR A 57 5.59 -6.40 -2.51
N ASP A 58 6.63 -6.18 -3.30
CA ASP A 58 8.02 -6.12 -2.83
C ASP A 58 8.23 -5.01 -1.78
N LEU A 59 7.54 -3.86 -1.88
CA LEU A 59 7.61 -2.84 -0.82
C LEU A 59 7.00 -3.31 0.52
N LEU A 60 6.13 -4.32 0.52
CA LEU A 60 5.54 -4.88 1.74
C LEU A 60 6.48 -5.92 2.37
N ASP A 61 6.97 -6.85 1.54
CA ASP A 61 7.46 -8.16 1.99
C ASP A 61 8.95 -8.40 1.67
N ASN A 62 9.69 -7.36 1.25
CA ASN A 62 11.12 -7.50 1.01
C ASN A 62 11.90 -7.67 2.33
N ASP A 63 12.79 -8.66 2.39
CA ASP A 63 13.56 -9.00 3.60
C ASP A 63 14.46 -7.86 4.14
N ASP A 64 14.88 -6.92 3.28
CA ASP A 64 15.82 -5.84 3.66
C ASP A 64 15.12 -4.49 3.94
N TYR A 65 13.97 -4.24 3.30
CA TYR A 65 13.31 -2.93 3.33
C TYR A 65 11.77 -2.97 3.32
N GLY A 66 11.19 -4.15 3.43
CA GLY A 66 9.74 -4.34 3.46
C GLY A 66 9.11 -3.60 4.63
N LEU A 67 7.97 -2.97 4.39
CA LEU A 67 7.27 -2.22 5.43
C LEU A 67 6.89 -3.09 6.63
N VAL A 68 6.65 -4.39 6.43
CA VAL A 68 6.35 -5.33 7.52
C VAL A 68 7.54 -5.42 8.48
N ILE A 69 8.75 -5.66 7.96
CA ILE A 69 9.98 -5.76 8.78
C ILE A 69 10.32 -4.42 9.44
N LEU A 70 10.16 -3.31 8.72
CA LEU A 70 10.40 -1.98 9.28
C LEU A 70 9.41 -1.66 10.41
N GLN A 71 8.15 -2.08 10.27
CA GLN A 71 7.14 -1.92 11.31
C GLN A 71 7.44 -2.75 12.57
N GLU A 72 7.97 -3.97 12.43
CA GLU A 72 8.32 -4.83 13.57
C GLU A 72 9.36 -4.21 14.52
N GLN A 73 10.13 -3.24 14.02
CA GLN A 73 11.14 -2.51 14.80
C GLN A 73 10.59 -1.25 15.48
N GLU A 74 9.32 -0.91 15.28
CA GLU A 74 8.69 0.30 15.79
C GLU A 74 7.93 0.06 17.11
N GLU A 75 8.07 1.00 18.05
CA GLU A 75 7.41 0.94 19.37
C GLU A 75 6.39 2.07 19.57
N SER A 76 6.48 3.16 18.79
CA SER A 76 5.56 4.29 18.86
C SER A 76 4.21 3.91 18.29
N GLU A 77 3.17 3.91 19.13
CA GLU A 77 1.79 3.66 18.71
C GLU A 77 1.36 4.51 17.51
N LYS A 78 1.77 5.78 17.48
CA LYS A 78 1.47 6.68 16.36
C LYS A 78 2.17 6.25 15.08
N ARG A 79 3.42 5.83 15.14
CA ARG A 79 4.16 5.36 13.96
C ARG A 79 3.68 3.98 13.51
N LEU A 80 3.36 3.09 14.44
CA LEU A 80 2.72 1.81 14.15
C LEU A 80 1.41 1.99 13.38
N ALA A 81 0.56 2.93 13.80
CA ALA A 81 -0.66 3.28 13.06
C ALA A 81 -0.35 3.81 11.65
N ALA A 82 0.71 4.61 11.49
CA ALA A 82 1.14 5.09 10.18
C ALA A 82 1.63 3.94 9.29
N PHE A 83 2.43 3.01 9.83
CA PHE A 83 2.87 1.81 9.12
C PHE A 83 1.69 0.95 8.69
N ASN A 84 0.71 0.70 9.57
CA ASN A 84 -0.50 -0.03 9.24
C ASN A 84 -1.24 0.63 8.07
N CYS A 85 -1.42 1.95 8.12
CA CYS A 85 -2.04 2.69 7.01
C CYS A 85 -1.26 2.53 5.71
N ALA A 86 0.08 2.60 5.76
CA ALA A 86 0.92 2.43 4.59
C ALA A 86 0.81 1.02 3.98
N ILE A 87 0.87 -0.01 4.82
CA ILE A 87 0.77 -1.42 4.44
C ILE A 87 -0.59 -1.68 3.79
N ASP A 88 -1.69 -1.28 4.43
CA ASP A 88 -3.04 -1.46 3.90
C ASP A 88 -3.22 -0.72 2.56
N SER A 89 -2.78 0.54 2.49
CA SER A 89 -2.87 1.34 1.26
C SER A 89 -2.08 0.73 0.10
N ILE A 90 -0.88 0.19 0.36
CA ILE A 90 -0.06 -0.48 -0.65
C ILE A 90 -0.67 -1.83 -1.04
N ALA A 91 -1.16 -2.62 -0.10
CA ALA A 91 -1.81 -3.90 -0.36
C ALA A 91 -3.08 -3.74 -1.21
N ILE A 92 -3.95 -2.78 -0.87
CA ILE A 92 -5.14 -2.41 -1.65
C ILE A 92 -4.75 -2.00 -3.07
N SER A 93 -3.71 -1.18 -3.22
CA SER A 93 -3.27 -0.72 -4.54
C SER A 93 -2.61 -1.83 -5.36
N SER A 94 -1.86 -2.73 -4.72
CA SER A 94 -1.24 -3.90 -5.35
C SER A 94 -2.33 -4.86 -5.85
N ARG A 95 -3.34 -5.15 -5.02
CA ARG A 95 -4.50 -5.97 -5.40
C ARG A 95 -5.20 -5.43 -6.63
N TYR A 96 -5.51 -4.14 -6.65
CA TYR A 96 -6.12 -3.48 -7.81
C TYR A 96 -5.25 -3.60 -9.07
N ALA A 97 -3.94 -3.44 -8.94
CA ALA A 97 -3.03 -3.55 -10.08
C ALA A 97 -2.97 -4.97 -10.65
N TYR A 98 -2.97 -6.01 -9.81
CA TYR A 98 -3.09 -7.39 -10.27
C TYR A 98 -4.45 -7.66 -10.96
N GLU A 99 -5.54 -7.13 -10.42
CA GLU A 99 -6.88 -7.25 -11.04
C GLU A 99 -6.92 -6.58 -12.42
N LEU A 100 -6.38 -5.37 -12.55
CA LEU A 100 -6.25 -4.67 -13.84
C LEU A 100 -5.39 -5.43 -14.86
N ALA A 101 -4.40 -6.18 -14.38
CA ALA A 101 -3.56 -7.02 -15.21
C ALA A 101 -4.22 -8.35 -15.64
N GLY A 102 -5.46 -8.62 -15.21
CA GLY A 102 -6.15 -9.87 -15.51
C GLY A 102 -5.60 -11.10 -14.78
N GLN A 103 -4.84 -10.89 -13.70
CA GLN A 103 -4.28 -11.98 -12.92
C GLN A 103 -5.37 -12.67 -12.08
N ILE A 104 -5.32 -14.00 -12.07
CA ILE A 104 -6.28 -14.85 -11.34
C ILE A 104 -5.70 -15.43 -10.05
N TYR A 105 -4.38 -15.35 -9.88
CA TYR A 105 -3.66 -15.77 -8.68
C TYR A 105 -2.88 -14.58 -8.14
N PHE A 106 -2.90 -14.43 -6.82
CA PHE A 106 -2.23 -13.35 -6.12
C PHE A 106 -1.28 -13.97 -5.08
N PRO A 107 -0.22 -13.25 -4.67
CA PRO A 107 0.46 -13.57 -3.42
C PRO A 107 -0.55 -13.64 -2.27
N GLU A 108 -0.41 -14.57 -1.33
CA GLU A 108 -1.39 -14.82 -0.25
C GLU A 108 -1.80 -13.54 0.52
N PRO A 109 -0.87 -12.64 0.92
CA PRO A 109 -1.26 -11.40 1.60
C PRO A 109 -2.14 -10.48 0.74
N ILE A 110 -1.93 -10.48 -0.57
CA ILE A 110 -2.72 -9.71 -1.53
C ILE A 110 -4.06 -10.41 -1.81
N GLU A 111 -4.10 -11.73 -1.76
CA GLU A 111 -5.33 -12.51 -1.87
C GLU A 111 -6.30 -12.20 -0.72
N MET A 112 -5.77 -11.97 0.48
CA MET A 112 -6.54 -11.67 1.69
C MET A 112 -7.11 -10.24 1.76
N VAL A 113 -6.72 -9.35 0.84
CA VAL A 113 -7.24 -7.97 0.81
C VAL A 113 -8.76 -8.00 0.65
N SER A 114 -9.46 -7.46 1.64
CA SER A 114 -10.92 -7.54 1.76
C SER A 114 -11.49 -6.27 2.40
N GLU A 115 -12.80 -6.24 2.65
CA GLU A 115 -13.45 -5.13 3.34
C GLU A 115 -12.81 -4.86 4.73
N ASP A 116 -12.37 -5.90 5.42
CA ASP A 116 -11.69 -5.78 6.72
C ASP A 116 -10.38 -4.97 6.60
N THR A 117 -9.67 -5.07 5.48
CA THR A 117 -8.48 -4.24 5.21
C THR A 117 -8.84 -2.76 5.12
N PHE A 118 -9.98 -2.42 4.50
CA PHE A 118 -10.46 -1.03 4.45
C PHE A 118 -10.92 -0.53 5.81
N ILE A 119 -11.57 -1.38 6.60
CA ILE A 119 -12.01 -1.06 7.96
C ILE A 119 -10.79 -0.80 8.85
N HIS A 120 -9.80 -1.70 8.81
CA HIS A 120 -8.54 -1.56 9.55
C HIS A 120 -7.84 -0.26 9.20
N LEU A 121 -7.64 0.02 7.90
CA LEU A 121 -7.08 1.28 7.43
C LEU A 121 -7.78 2.52 8.02
N ASN A 122 -9.12 2.52 8.03
CA ASN A 122 -9.89 3.65 8.56
C ASN A 122 -9.65 3.84 10.07
N ILE A 123 -9.65 2.75 10.83
CA ILE A 123 -9.39 2.76 12.28
C ILE A 123 -8.00 3.32 12.56
N GLU A 124 -6.99 2.90 11.81
CA GLU A 124 -5.62 3.36 12.00
C GLU A 124 -5.44 4.84 11.60
N LEU A 125 -6.12 5.29 10.53
CA LEU A 125 -6.12 6.69 10.12
C LEU A 125 -6.69 7.62 11.21
N GLU A 126 -7.76 7.20 11.89
CA GLU A 126 -8.35 7.96 12.99
C GLU A 126 -7.36 8.21 14.13
N LYS A 127 -6.45 7.26 14.40
CA LYS A 127 -5.40 7.41 15.42
C LYS A 127 -4.37 8.48 15.06
N LEU A 128 -4.18 8.78 13.77
CA LEU A 128 -3.16 9.70 13.30
C LEU A 128 -3.55 11.17 13.43
N ASN A 129 -4.85 11.49 13.51
CA ASN A 129 -5.40 12.86 13.56
C ASN A 129 -4.88 13.77 12.40
N ILE A 130 -4.93 13.26 11.15
CA ILE A 130 -4.41 13.92 9.91
C ILE A 130 -5.46 14.02 8.78
#